data_AF-A0AAV4BJ22-F1
#
_entry.id   AF-A0AAV4BJ22-F1
#
_cell.length_a   1.000
_cell.length_b   1.000
_cell.length_c   1.000
_cell.angle_alpha   90.00
_cell.angle_beta   90.00
_cell.angle_gamma   90.00
#
_symmetry.space_group_name_H-M   'P 1'
#
loop_
_entity.id
_entity.type
_entity.pdbx_description
1 polymer ?
#
loop_
_entity_poly.entity_id
_entity_poly.type
_entity_poly.pdbx_seq_one_letter_code
_entity_poly.pdbx_strand_id
1 'polypeptide(L)'
;MERKPGESLNALASRIHQEAATCDFASIKDALGEAMRTRFACSIHNEVIIKALFKSEDDELTFTSAIEIAAEVEEVTRVAKETLGSPDMEIHKVLKKKPPAKSSYNKPAAPHPNFQRNRSQPHSQK
;
A
#
# COMPACT_ATOMS: atom_id res chain seq x y z
N MET A 1 25.82 -1.91 10.19
CA MET A 1 25.43 -0.56 10.67
C MET A 1 23.99 -0.33 10.28
N GLU A 2 23.20 0.31 11.14
CA GLU A 2 21.81 0.67 10.84
C GLU A 2 21.64 2.19 10.89
N ARG A 3 20.62 2.73 10.21
CA ARG A 3 20.23 4.14 10.34
C ARG A 3 19.81 4.40 11.78
N LYS A 4 20.43 5.40 12.43
CA LYS A 4 20.07 5.77 13.80
C LYS A 4 18.69 6.46 13.80
N PRO A 5 17.89 6.37 14.87
CA PRO A 5 16.64 7.12 14.97
C PRO A 5 16.88 8.62 14.80
N GLY A 6 16.08 9.28 13.95
CA GLY A 6 16.20 10.73 13.67
C GLY A 6 17.40 11.13 12.82
N GLU A 7 18.23 10.18 12.39
CA GLU A 7 19.34 10.46 11.49
C GLU A 7 18.85 10.75 10.06
N SER A 8 19.48 11.70 9.36
CA SER A 8 19.20 11.97 7.95
C SER A 8 19.85 10.93 7.01
N LEU A 9 19.26 10.73 5.83
CA LEU A 9 19.83 9.85 4.80
C LEU A 9 21.26 10.25 4.42
N ASN A 10 21.57 11.55 4.36
CA ASN A 10 22.90 12.04 4.04
C ASN A 10 23.94 11.72 5.14
N ALA A 11 23.53 11.75 6.41
CA ALA A 11 24.41 11.36 7.51
C ALA A 11 24.71 9.85 7.46
N LEU A 12 23.70 9.02 7.15
CA LEU A 12 23.90 7.59 6.91
C LEU A 12 24.85 7.36 5.72
N ALA A 13 24.63 8.04 4.60
CA ALA A 13 25.47 7.94 3.41
C ALA A 13 26.93 8.33 3.70
N SER A 14 27.13 9.39 4.47
CA SER A 14 28.48 9.84 4.88
C SER A 14 29.22 8.77 5.68
N ARG A 15 28.51 8.06 6.58
CA ARG A 15 29.13 6.94 7.32
C ARG A 15 29.43 5.74 6.43
N ILE A 16 28.58 5.45 5.45
CA ILE A 16 28.83 4.38 4.49
C ILE A 16 30.07 4.69 3.65
N HIS A 17 30.25 5.96 3.23
CA HIS A 17 31.50 6.40 2.60
C HIS A 17 32.73 6.20 3.49
N GLN A 18 32.63 6.58 4.77
CA GLN A 18 33.73 6.39 5.72
C GLN A 18 34.06 4.92 5.94
N GLU A 19 33.06 4.05 6.02
CA GLU A 19 33.25 2.60 6.15
C GLU A 19 33.89 2.01 4.90
N ALA A 20 33.39 2.39 3.72
CA ALA A 20 33.95 1.97 2.44
C ALA A 20 35.41 2.41 2.26
N ALA A 21 35.80 3.58 2.78
CA ALA A 21 37.20 4.04 2.73
C ALA A 21 38.18 3.12 3.47
N THR A 22 37.69 2.23 4.34
CA THR A 22 38.50 1.25 5.08
C THR A 22 38.44 -0.16 4.51
N CYS A 23 37.61 -0.38 3.48
CA CYS A 23 37.43 -1.69 2.86
C CYS A 23 38.39 -1.88 1.68
N ASP A 24 38.94 -3.09 1.55
CA ASP A 24 39.68 -3.51 0.37
C ASP A 24 38.70 -4.12 -0.65
N PHE A 25 38.42 -3.38 -1.71
CA PHE A 25 37.51 -3.84 -2.76
C PHE A 25 38.31 -4.57 -3.84
N ALA A 26 37.90 -5.80 -4.18
CA ALA A 26 38.48 -6.54 -5.27
C ALA A 26 38.42 -5.72 -6.58
N SER A 27 39.39 -5.91 -7.48
CA SER A 27 39.44 -5.28 -8.81
C SER A 27 38.39 -5.83 -9.80
N ILE A 28 37.15 -5.99 -9.34
CA ILE A 28 35.98 -6.27 -10.16
C ILE A 28 35.30 -4.95 -10.54
N LYS A 29 34.55 -4.95 -11.63
CA LYS A 29 33.85 -3.75 -12.12
C LYS A 29 32.86 -3.25 -11.05
N ASP A 30 32.93 -1.96 -10.73
CA ASP A 30 32.00 -1.24 -9.81
C ASP A 30 31.80 -1.86 -8.41
N ALA A 31 32.77 -2.63 -7.90
CA ALA A 31 32.65 -3.31 -6.61
C ALA A 31 32.29 -2.37 -5.43
N LEU A 32 32.90 -1.18 -5.43
CA LEU A 32 32.65 -0.15 -4.43
C LEU A 32 31.22 0.39 -4.52
N GLY A 33 30.77 0.74 -5.73
CA GLY A 33 29.43 1.27 -5.97
C GLY A 33 28.35 0.27 -5.55
N GLU A 34 28.47 -0.97 -6.00
CA GLU A 34 27.57 -2.07 -5.63
C GLU A 34 27.51 -2.30 -4.12
N ALA A 35 28.67 -2.36 -3.47
CA ALA A 35 28.74 -2.57 -2.02
C ALA A 35 28.09 -1.41 -1.24
N MET A 36 28.32 -0.17 -1.66
CA MET A 36 27.74 1.01 -1.03
C MET A 36 26.22 1.05 -1.21
N ARG A 37 25.70 0.77 -2.41
CA ARG A 37 24.25 0.69 -2.68
C ARG A 37 23.58 -0.38 -1.84
N THR A 38 24.14 -1.58 -1.85
CA THR A 38 23.65 -2.72 -1.05
C THR A 38 23.64 -2.35 0.43
N ARG A 39 24.75 -1.77 0.92
CA ARG A 39 24.86 -1.36 2.32
C ARG A 39 23.83 -0.30 2.70
N PHE A 40 23.55 0.65 1.82
CA PHE A 40 22.54 1.69 2.04
C PHE A 40 21.13 1.11 2.12
N ALA A 41 20.73 0.28 1.15
CA ALA A 41 19.43 -0.38 1.14
C ALA A 41 19.20 -1.20 2.42
N CYS A 42 20.20 -1.99 2.84
CA CYS A 42 20.15 -2.77 4.07
C CYS A 42 20.11 -1.90 5.34
N SER A 43 20.63 -0.67 5.32
CA SER A 43 20.71 0.17 6.52
C SER A 43 19.44 0.99 6.80
N ILE A 44 18.61 1.26 5.78
CA ILE A 44 17.45 2.17 5.87
C ILE A 44 16.25 1.57 6.62
N HIS A 45 16.04 0.24 6.56
CA HIS A 45 14.93 -0.45 7.23
C HIS A 45 13.54 0.16 6.98
N ASN A 46 13.32 0.75 5.79
CA ASN A 46 12.04 1.28 5.36
C ASN A 46 11.62 0.56 4.08
N GLU A 47 10.58 -0.27 4.17
CA GLU A 47 10.13 -1.08 3.04
C GLU A 47 9.76 -0.26 1.80
N VAL A 48 9.18 0.93 1.97
CA VAL A 48 8.73 1.75 0.84
C VAL A 48 9.93 2.26 0.06
N ILE A 49 10.96 2.73 0.78
CA ILE A 49 12.23 3.16 0.18
C ILE A 49 12.93 1.96 -0.48
N ILE A 50 13.03 0.83 0.22
CA ILE A 50 13.65 -0.39 -0.32
C ILE A 50 12.93 -0.82 -1.62
N LYS A 51 11.60 -0.85 -1.62
CA LYS A 51 10.80 -1.15 -2.82
C LYS A 51 10.99 -0.13 -3.95
N ALA A 52 11.27 1.13 -3.65
CA ALA A 52 11.56 2.13 -4.67
C ALA A 52 12.95 1.91 -5.29
N LEU A 53 13.96 1.58 -4.48
CA LEU A 53 15.30 1.26 -4.97
C LEU A 53 15.30 0.02 -5.88
N PHE A 54 14.54 -1.03 -5.53
CA PHE A 54 14.42 -2.24 -6.35
C PHE A 54 13.59 -2.07 -7.64
N LYS A 55 12.94 -0.93 -7.85
CA LYS A 55 12.22 -0.63 -9.10
C LYS A 55 13.10 0.03 -10.14
N SER A 56 14.24 0.59 -9.73
CA SER A 56 15.24 1.15 -10.64
C SER A 56 16.03 0.04 -11.32
N GLU A 57 16.48 0.28 -12.56
CA GLU A 57 17.37 -0.64 -13.24
C GLU A 57 18.75 -0.64 -12.55
N ASP A 58 19.36 -1.82 -12.38
CA ASP A 58 20.64 -1.97 -11.66
C ASP A 58 21.77 -1.15 -12.30
N ASP A 59 21.75 -0.99 -13.62
CA ASP A 59 22.73 -0.20 -14.38
C ASP A 59 22.56 1.32 -14.19
N GLU A 60 21.37 1.78 -13.77
CA GLU A 60 21.04 3.20 -13.55
C GLU A 60 21.09 3.59 -12.07
N LEU A 61 20.98 2.61 -11.18
CA LEU A 61 21.03 2.83 -9.75
C LEU A 61 22.48 3.04 -9.32
N THR A 62 22.89 4.29 -9.16
CA THR A 62 24.15 4.69 -8.54
C THR A 62 23.94 4.93 -7.04
N PHE A 63 25.02 5.02 -6.27
CA PHE A 63 24.90 5.36 -4.84
C PHE A 63 24.25 6.73 -4.62
N THR A 64 24.56 7.70 -5.47
CA THR A 64 23.97 9.05 -5.42
C THR A 64 22.48 9.02 -5.76
N SER A 65 22.09 8.38 -6.88
CA SER A 65 20.68 8.30 -7.25
C SER A 65 19.85 7.50 -6.24
N ALA A 66 20.44 6.50 -5.56
CA ALA A 66 19.78 5.81 -4.46
C ALA A 66 19.45 6.75 -3.27
N ILE A 67 20.34 7.69 -2.94
CA ILE A 67 20.11 8.69 -1.88
C ILE A 67 18.98 9.63 -2.29
N GLU A 68 18.97 10.09 -3.54
CA GLU A 68 17.93 10.97 -4.10
C GLU A 68 16.55 10.30 -4.08
N ILE A 69 16.45 9.08 -4.61
CA ILE A 69 15.20 8.29 -4.58
C ILE A 69 14.71 8.10 -3.15
N ALA A 70 15.61 7.76 -2.22
CA ALA A 70 15.25 7.59 -0.82
C ALA A 70 14.73 8.89 -0.19
N ALA A 71 15.35 10.03 -0.49
CA ALA A 71 14.93 11.34 0.00
C ALA A 71 13.56 11.74 -0.55
N GLU A 72 13.33 11.53 -1.85
CA GLU A 72 12.04 11.78 -2.49
C GLU A 72 10.92 10.91 -1.90
N VAL A 73 11.19 9.62 -1.69
CA VAL A 73 10.19 8.71 -1.12
C VAL A 73 9.91 9.04 0.34
N GLU A 74 10.92 9.43 1.13
CA GLU A 74 10.76 9.87 2.51
C GLU A 74 9.89 11.14 2.58
N GLU A 75 10.11 12.09 1.67
CA GLU A 75 9.30 13.31 1.51
C GLU A 75 7.85 12.99 1.15
N VAL A 76 7.63 12.23 0.07
CA VAL A 76 6.29 11.86 -0.41
C VAL A 76 5.52 11.13 0.66
N THR A 77 6.17 10.22 1.39
CA THR A 77 5.54 9.50 2.51
C THR A 77 5.19 10.44 3.65
N ARG A 78 6.03 11.45 3.95
CA ARG A 78 5.74 12.44 4.98
C ARG A 78 4.54 13.31 4.60
N VAL A 79 4.54 13.88 3.39
CA VAL A 79 3.45 14.70 2.87
C VAL A 79 2.14 13.91 2.81
N ALA A 80 2.17 12.64 2.41
CA ALA A 80 0.99 11.78 2.38
C ALA A 80 0.39 11.58 3.78
N LYS A 81 1.23 11.36 4.80
CA LYS A 81 0.79 11.23 6.21
C LYS A 81 0.18 12.53 6.73
N GLU A 82 0.76 13.67 6.38
CA GLU A 82 0.23 14.99 6.75
C GLU A 82 -1.12 15.28 6.06
N THR A 83 -1.24 14.92 4.77
CA THR A 83 -2.43 15.20 3.95
C THR A 83 -3.62 14.30 4.30
N LEU A 84 -3.38 13.02 4.61
CA LEU A 84 -4.47 12.07 4.89
C LEU A 84 -5.15 12.30 6.25
N GLY A 85 -4.56 13.12 7.13
CA GLY A 85 -5.09 13.37 8.48
C GLY A 85 -5.07 12.13 9.37
N SER A 86 -5.11 12.33 10.68
CA SER A 86 -5.36 11.22 11.61
C SER A 86 -6.76 10.65 11.33
N PRO A 87 -6.96 9.31 11.30
CA PRO A 87 -8.30 8.71 11.17
C PRO A 87 -9.23 9.04 12.35
N ASP A 88 -8.74 9.76 13.37
CA ASP A 88 -9.52 10.19 14.54
C ASP A 88 -10.46 11.37 14.26
N MET A 89 -11.02 11.44 13.05
CA MET A 89 -12.19 12.26 12.80
C MET A 89 -13.40 11.48 13.32
N GLU A 90 -13.91 11.88 14.49
CA GLU A 90 -15.18 11.38 15.03
C GLU A 90 -16.30 11.65 14.01
N ILE A 91 -16.72 10.63 13.26
CA ILE A 91 -17.81 10.75 12.28
C ILE A 91 -19.15 10.71 13.03
N HIS A 92 -19.73 11.87 13.30
CA HIS A 92 -21.09 11.96 13.82
C HIS A 92 -22.08 11.56 12.71
N LYS A 93 -22.60 10.33 12.78
CA LYS A 93 -23.61 9.81 11.84
C LYS A 93 -24.90 10.63 11.95
N VAL A 94 -25.21 11.42 10.93
CA VAL A 94 -26.52 12.08 10.81
C VAL A 94 -27.55 11.05 10.36
N LEU A 95 -28.39 10.58 11.29
CA LEU A 95 -29.54 9.73 10.99
C LEU A 95 -30.51 10.48 10.06
N LYS A 96 -30.56 10.10 8.77
CA LYS A 96 -31.59 10.57 7.85
C LYS A 96 -32.94 10.01 8.31
N LYS A 97 -33.86 10.89 8.75
CA LYS A 97 -35.24 10.51 9.09
C LYS A 97 -35.89 9.89 7.84
N LYS A 98 -36.39 8.65 7.95
CA LYS A 98 -37.18 8.01 6.89
C LYS A 98 -38.44 8.86 6.63
N PRO A 99 -38.80 9.16 5.38
CA PRO A 99 -40.08 9.80 5.09
C PRO A 99 -41.23 8.86 5.51
N PRO A 100 -42.34 9.40 6.03
CA PRO A 100 -43.45 8.58 6.51
C PRO A 100 -44.08 7.79 5.37
N ALA A 101 -44.28 6.49 5.61
CA ALA A 101 -44.95 5.60 4.67
C ALA A 101 -46.39 6.10 4.42
N LYS A 102 -46.75 6.29 3.15
CA LYS A 102 -48.13 6.59 2.75
C LYS A 102 -48.99 5.36 3.01
N SER A 103 -49.98 5.50 3.89
CA SER A 103 -51.03 4.51 4.15
C SER A 103 -51.82 4.22 2.86
N SER A 104 -51.77 2.97 2.38
CA SER A 104 -52.64 2.50 1.30
C SER A 104 -53.98 2.05 1.89
N TYR A 105 -55.06 2.76 1.58
CA TYR A 105 -56.42 2.34 1.92
C TYR A 105 -56.89 1.19 1.01
N ASN A 106 -57.48 0.17 1.63
CA ASN A 106 -58.00 -1.08 1.07
C ASN A 106 -58.98 -0.89 -0.10
N LYS A 107 -58.97 -1.84 -1.06
CA LYS A 107 -60.12 -2.12 -1.93
C LYS A 107 -60.37 -3.64 -2.05
N PRO A 108 -61.63 -4.13 -2.01
CA PRO A 108 -61.95 -5.54 -1.71
C PRO A 108 -61.84 -6.49 -2.90
N ALA A 109 -61.79 -7.78 -2.54
CA ALA A 109 -61.55 -8.96 -3.36
C ALA A 109 -62.51 -9.15 -4.56
N ALA A 110 -61.95 -9.68 -5.66
CA ALA A 110 -62.72 -10.32 -6.73
C ALA A 110 -62.53 -11.85 -6.69
N PRO A 111 -63.55 -12.68 -7.00
CA PRO A 111 -63.52 -14.12 -6.78
C PRO A 111 -62.73 -14.88 -7.86
N HIS A 112 -61.95 -15.85 -7.42
CA HIS A 112 -61.22 -16.83 -8.25
C HIS A 112 -62.16 -17.78 -9.02
N PRO A 113 -61.89 -18.13 -10.29
CA PRO A 113 -62.37 -19.37 -10.87
C PRO A 113 -61.39 -20.52 -10.58
N ASN A 114 -61.93 -21.57 -9.98
CA ASN A 114 -61.32 -22.88 -9.75
C ASN A 114 -61.02 -23.59 -11.08
N PHE A 115 -59.79 -24.07 -11.27
CA PHE A 115 -59.54 -25.24 -12.12
C PHE A 115 -58.81 -26.31 -11.30
N GLN A 116 -59.53 -27.40 -11.06
CA GLN A 116 -59.09 -28.60 -10.36
C GLN A 116 -58.17 -29.46 -11.24
N ARG A 117 -57.23 -30.12 -10.56
CA ARG A 117 -56.78 -31.51 -10.79
C ARG A 117 -56.07 -31.84 -12.11
N ASN A 118 -54.80 -32.24 -12.04
CA ASN A 118 -54.48 -33.65 -11.80
C ASN A 118 -52.99 -33.93 -11.60
N ARG A 119 -52.77 -35.02 -10.87
CA ARG A 119 -51.54 -35.63 -10.40
C ARG A 119 -50.95 -36.53 -11.49
N SER A 120 -49.63 -36.51 -11.72
CA SER A 120 -48.85 -37.64 -12.25
C SER A 120 -47.37 -37.48 -11.88
N GLN A 121 -46.78 -38.57 -11.39
CA GLN A 121 -45.45 -38.70 -10.77
C GLN A 121 -44.26 -38.56 -11.75
N PRO A 122 -43.01 -38.44 -11.21
CA PRO A 122 -41.79 -38.37 -12.01
C PRO A 122 -41.32 -39.78 -12.42
N HIS A 123 -40.82 -39.94 -13.64
CA HIS A 123 -40.05 -41.12 -14.04
C HIS A 123 -38.65 -40.74 -14.51
N SER A 124 -37.70 -41.37 -13.83
CA SER A 124 -36.26 -41.46 -14.07
C SER A 124 -35.90 -42.02 -15.45
N GLN A 125 -34.75 -41.63 -15.99
CA GLN A 125 -33.75 -42.49 -16.67
C GLN A 125 -32.49 -41.64 -16.89
N LYS A 126 -31.40 -41.95 -16.16
CA LYS A 126 -30.28 -42.86 -16.50
C LYS A 126 -29.24 -42.20 -17.39
#